data_AF-A0A377SW22-F1
#
_entry.id   AF-A0A377SW22-F1
#
_cell.length_a   1.000
_cell.length_b   1.000
_cell.length_c   1.000
_cell.angle_alpha   90.00
_cell.angle_beta   90.00
_cell.angle_gamma   90.00
#
_symmetry.space_group_name_H-M   'P 1'
#
loop_
_entity.id
_entity.type
_entity.pdbx_description
1 polymer ?
#
loop_
_entity_poly.entity_id
_entity_poly.type
_entity_poly.pdbx_seq_one_letter_code
_entity_poly.pdbx_strand_id
1 'polypeptide(L)'
;MDSDEKALWADIENYEFYSKNGWFDLEKFVSLLFWCFYFDFNKDRSKYPDRQHIRDLLVQIMQREMTAKEFNEALTFNDVPGWTPQHPYYCSPKRPLFHMKTMIKYQAEWVAEIGAMVGFPPQDDSPYLSWVNPDWVFVHKFIHGYHDAHWQFHKEWSAENKDRLGYSLTEALALSKRSEVPFEDAIAELKTVEIAKSDALLRIGVAIEQKFYLEAIVLQECLFTNLFLSYLDAKKVKPKSDSLYDVLQEFQKKQIHLKNDDLALVKSVDEWRKQRNLAVHGYVSVRKQDRNKNHSHFMQSSKDAALKGHSLLKEVIAWYENEAKGFLVTSWPATSNTRVMH
;
A
#
# COMPACT_ATOMS: atom_id res chain seq x y z
N MET A 1 19.64 1.84 -28.89
CA MET A 1 18.85 0.61 -28.84
C MET A 1 18.53 0.11 -30.24
N ASP A 2 18.84 -1.16 -30.48
CA ASP A 2 18.44 -1.92 -31.68
C ASP A 2 16.91 -2.14 -31.72
N SER A 3 16.37 -2.60 -32.86
CA SER A 3 14.95 -2.91 -33.04
C SER A 3 14.45 -3.94 -32.01
N ASP A 4 15.24 -4.97 -31.73
CA ASP A 4 14.88 -6.04 -30.80
C ASP A 4 14.88 -5.56 -29.34
N GLU A 5 15.81 -4.67 -28.99
CA GLU A 5 15.87 -4.04 -27.66
C GLU A 5 14.65 -3.15 -27.40
N LYS A 6 14.20 -2.41 -28.42
CA LYS A 6 12.98 -1.59 -28.33
C LYS A 6 11.72 -2.45 -28.17
N ALA A 7 11.65 -3.58 -28.88
CA ALA A 7 10.55 -4.52 -28.76
C ALA A 7 10.47 -5.10 -27.33
N LEU A 8 11.61 -5.58 -26.81
CA LEU A 8 11.67 -6.07 -25.42
C LEU A 8 11.28 -4.98 -24.41
N TRP A 9 11.75 -3.75 -24.60
CA TRP A 9 11.38 -2.65 -23.72
C TRP A 9 9.88 -2.42 -23.67
N ALA A 10 9.23 -2.40 -24.83
CA ALA A 10 7.78 -2.29 -24.92
C ALA A 10 7.05 -3.47 -24.25
N ASP A 11 7.58 -4.69 -24.40
CA ASP A 11 7.03 -5.87 -23.73
C ASP A 11 7.14 -5.78 -22.21
N ILE A 12 8.27 -5.28 -21.68
CA ILE A 12 8.47 -5.06 -20.24
C ILE A 12 7.49 -4.01 -19.71
N GLU A 13 7.32 -2.88 -20.41
CA GLU A 13 6.44 -1.79 -19.96
C GLU A 13 4.96 -2.20 -19.94
N ASN A 14 4.55 -3.08 -20.84
CA ASN A 14 3.17 -3.55 -20.95
C ASN A 14 2.92 -4.89 -20.23
N TYR A 15 3.91 -5.43 -19.52
CA TYR A 15 3.75 -6.72 -18.88
C TYR A 15 2.98 -6.62 -17.55
N GLU A 16 1.80 -7.22 -17.52
CA GLU A 16 1.05 -7.46 -16.28
C GLU A 16 1.64 -8.67 -15.54
N PHE A 17 2.39 -8.41 -14.46
CA PHE A 17 2.97 -9.47 -13.62
C PHE A 17 1.91 -10.35 -12.96
N TYR A 18 0.78 -9.75 -12.57
CA TYR A 18 -0.35 -10.44 -11.95
C TYR A 18 -1.62 -10.10 -12.73
N SER A 19 -2.40 -11.12 -13.06
CA SER A 19 -3.77 -10.90 -13.54
C SER A 19 -4.65 -10.30 -12.42
N LYS A 20 -5.80 -9.73 -12.79
CA LYS A 20 -6.80 -9.21 -11.81
C LYS A 20 -7.21 -10.23 -10.74
N ASN A 21 -7.16 -11.52 -11.06
CA ASN A 21 -7.50 -12.60 -10.13
C ASN A 21 -6.28 -13.12 -9.34
N GLY A 22 -5.14 -12.44 -9.41
CA GLY A 22 -3.93 -12.80 -8.66
C GLY A 22 -3.11 -13.95 -9.24
N TRP A 23 -3.34 -14.34 -10.50
CA TRP A 23 -2.50 -15.35 -11.16
C TRP A 23 -1.24 -14.75 -11.77
N PHE A 24 -0.10 -15.38 -11.47
CA PHE A 24 1.23 -15.09 -11.98
C PHE A 24 1.63 -16.09 -13.08
N ASP A 25 2.04 -15.58 -14.24
CA ASP A 25 2.44 -16.38 -15.40
C ASP A 25 3.95 -16.65 -15.38
N LEU A 26 4.34 -17.84 -14.88
CA LEU A 26 5.74 -18.19 -14.69
C LEU A 26 6.51 -18.28 -16.02
N GLU A 27 5.93 -18.89 -17.05
CA GLU A 27 6.62 -19.09 -18.34
C GLU A 27 6.90 -17.77 -19.06
N LYS A 28 5.91 -16.86 -19.06
CA LYS A 28 6.12 -15.53 -19.64
C LYS A 28 7.15 -14.73 -18.84
N PHE A 29 7.10 -14.80 -17.50
CA PHE A 29 8.07 -14.13 -16.64
C PHE A 29 9.50 -14.59 -16.92
N VAL A 30 9.76 -15.91 -16.87
CA VAL A 30 11.13 -16.43 -17.06
C VAL A 30 11.63 -16.17 -18.48
N SER A 31 10.75 -16.16 -19.47
CA SER A 31 11.12 -15.81 -20.85
C SER A 31 11.54 -14.36 -20.99
N LEU A 32 10.78 -13.41 -20.41
CA LEU A 32 11.15 -11.99 -20.42
C LEU A 32 12.44 -11.74 -19.63
N LEU A 33 12.57 -12.33 -18.44
CA LEU A 33 13.78 -12.19 -17.63
C LEU A 33 15.02 -12.74 -18.34
N PHE A 34 14.89 -13.86 -19.06
CA PHE A 34 15.97 -14.39 -19.89
C PHE A 34 16.42 -13.40 -20.97
N TRP A 35 15.47 -12.75 -21.65
CA TRP A 35 15.79 -11.74 -22.65
C TRP A 35 16.43 -10.50 -22.02
N CYS A 36 15.98 -10.08 -20.83
CA CYS A 36 16.63 -9.00 -20.07
C CYS A 36 18.11 -9.32 -19.84
N PHE A 37 18.41 -10.52 -19.33
CA PHE A 37 19.78 -10.98 -19.16
C PHE A 37 20.56 -11.06 -20.47
N TYR A 38 19.95 -11.58 -21.54
CA TYR A 38 20.58 -11.70 -22.84
C TYR A 38 21.11 -10.35 -23.36
N PHE A 39 20.32 -9.26 -23.22
CA PHE A 39 20.76 -7.94 -23.65
C PHE A 39 21.74 -7.30 -22.66
N ASP A 40 21.47 -7.31 -21.35
CA ASP A 40 22.34 -6.66 -20.36
C ASP A 40 23.72 -7.32 -20.24
N PHE A 41 23.84 -8.62 -20.52
CA PHE A 41 25.12 -9.34 -20.55
C PHE A 41 25.78 -9.39 -21.93
N ASN A 42 25.39 -8.51 -22.87
CA ASN A 42 25.95 -8.45 -24.22
C ASN A 42 25.94 -9.82 -24.94
N LYS A 43 24.86 -10.60 -24.76
CA LYS A 43 24.64 -11.91 -25.40
C LYS A 43 25.62 -13.00 -24.95
N ASP A 44 26.35 -12.78 -23.86
CA ASP A 44 27.28 -13.74 -23.27
C ASP A 44 26.54 -14.79 -22.44
N ARG A 45 26.22 -15.93 -23.08
CA ARG A 45 25.42 -16.99 -22.49
C ARG A 45 26.03 -17.61 -21.23
N SER A 46 27.32 -17.43 -20.97
CA SER A 46 28.00 -17.99 -19.79
C SER A 46 27.65 -17.27 -18.49
N LYS A 47 27.04 -16.08 -18.56
CA LYS A 47 26.84 -15.18 -17.40
C LYS A 47 25.47 -15.27 -16.74
N TYR A 48 24.53 -16.01 -17.31
CA TYR A 48 23.16 -16.04 -16.79
C TYR A 48 22.47 -17.40 -17.03
N PRO A 49 21.52 -17.79 -16.16
CA PRO A 49 20.86 -19.09 -16.23
C PRO A 49 19.92 -19.23 -17.45
N ASP A 50 19.48 -20.47 -17.71
CA ASP A 50 18.41 -20.71 -18.69
C ASP A 50 17.03 -20.50 -18.11
N ARG A 51 16.06 -20.22 -18.99
CA ARG A 51 14.64 -20.12 -18.66
C ARG A 51 14.17 -21.31 -17.83
N GLN A 52 14.59 -22.51 -18.26
CA GLN A 52 14.28 -23.77 -17.59
C GLN A 52 14.84 -23.83 -16.16
N HIS A 53 16.08 -23.38 -15.95
CA HIS A 53 16.70 -23.37 -14.63
C HIS A 53 16.02 -22.38 -13.68
N ILE A 54 15.68 -21.18 -14.16
CA ILE A 54 14.96 -20.17 -13.37
C ILE A 54 13.57 -20.69 -12.97
N ARG A 55 12.87 -21.36 -13.90
CA ARG A 55 11.57 -21.97 -13.66
C ARG A 55 11.65 -23.07 -12.61
N ASP A 56 12.57 -24.00 -12.81
CA ASP A 56 12.71 -25.18 -11.94
C ASP A 56 13.14 -24.78 -10.53
N LEU A 57 13.90 -23.69 -10.39
CA LEU A 57 14.24 -23.13 -9.08
C LEU A 57 13.00 -22.81 -8.25
N LEU A 58 12.01 -22.11 -8.81
CA LEU A 58 10.78 -21.80 -8.07
C LEU A 58 10.04 -23.07 -7.65
N VAL A 59 9.92 -24.02 -8.58
CA VAL A 59 9.26 -25.31 -8.31
C VAL A 59 9.98 -26.08 -7.21
N GLN A 60 11.31 -26.11 -7.23
CA GLN A 60 12.12 -26.76 -6.19
C GLN A 60 11.95 -26.08 -4.83
N ILE A 61 11.99 -24.75 -4.77
CA ILE A 61 11.77 -23.99 -3.53
C ILE A 61 10.40 -24.36 -2.93
N MET A 62 9.35 -24.31 -3.75
CA MET A 62 8.01 -24.66 -3.31
C MET A 62 7.89 -26.12 -2.84
N GLN A 63 8.49 -27.07 -3.57
CA GLN A 63 8.43 -28.49 -3.24
C GLN A 63 9.21 -28.87 -1.97
N ARG A 64 10.18 -28.05 -1.53
CA ARG A 64 10.89 -28.28 -0.26
C ARG A 64 9.99 -28.12 0.95
N GLU A 65 9.02 -27.20 0.87
CA GLU A 65 8.20 -26.82 2.02
C GLU A 65 6.72 -27.24 1.89
N MET A 66 6.22 -27.44 0.66
CA MET A 66 4.82 -27.76 0.41
C MET A 66 4.61 -29.26 0.24
N THR A 67 3.48 -29.74 0.75
CA THR A 67 2.97 -31.06 0.37
C THR A 67 2.54 -31.06 -1.11
N ALA A 68 2.53 -32.24 -1.73
CA ALA A 68 2.08 -32.39 -3.12
C ALA A 68 0.64 -31.88 -3.35
N LYS A 69 -0.23 -32.00 -2.33
CA LYS A 69 -1.60 -31.47 -2.39
C LYS A 69 -1.61 -29.95 -2.46
N GLU A 70 -0.91 -29.29 -1.54
CA GLU A 70 -0.83 -27.82 -1.50
C GLU A 70 -0.20 -27.26 -2.78
N PHE A 71 0.81 -27.95 -3.33
CA PHE A 71 1.45 -27.55 -4.58
C PHE A 71 0.46 -27.58 -5.75
N ASN A 72 -0.35 -28.65 -5.85
CA ASN A 72 -1.37 -28.77 -6.90
C ASN A 72 -2.53 -27.77 -6.73
N GLU A 73 -2.83 -27.33 -5.52
CA GLU A 73 -3.83 -26.28 -5.26
C GLU A 73 -3.29 -24.88 -5.61
N ALA A 74 -1.97 -24.68 -5.51
CA ALA A 74 -1.30 -23.42 -5.82
C ALA A 74 -1.06 -23.19 -7.32
N LEU A 75 -1.11 -24.26 -8.12
CA LEU A 75 -0.76 -24.27 -9.54
C LEU A 75 -1.98 -24.60 -10.39
N THR A 76 -2.26 -23.77 -11.38
CA THR A 76 -3.23 -24.09 -12.45
C THR A 76 -2.57 -24.01 -13.82
N PHE A 77 -3.16 -24.69 -14.81
CA PHE A 77 -2.70 -24.66 -16.20
C PHE A 77 -3.78 -24.08 -17.09
N ASN A 78 -3.42 -23.04 -17.83
CA ASN A 78 -4.29 -22.43 -18.84
C ASN A 78 -3.70 -22.61 -20.23
N ASP A 79 -4.57 -22.70 -21.23
CA ASP A 79 -4.13 -22.68 -22.62
C ASP A 79 -3.58 -21.29 -22.99
N VAL A 80 -2.58 -21.28 -23.86
CA VAL A 80 -1.99 -20.08 -24.42
C VAL A 80 -2.77 -19.70 -25.68
N PRO A 81 -3.46 -18.53 -25.71
CA PRO A 81 -4.20 -18.11 -26.89
C PRO A 81 -3.28 -17.94 -28.11
N GLY A 82 -3.63 -18.55 -29.24
CA GLY A 82 -2.86 -18.42 -30.49
C GLY A 82 -1.48 -19.11 -30.43
N TRP A 83 -1.30 -20.09 -29.55
CA TRP A 83 -0.02 -20.79 -29.42
C TRP A 83 0.43 -21.44 -30.74
N THR A 84 1.72 -21.31 -31.01
CA THR A 84 2.44 -22.03 -32.07
C THR A 84 3.79 -22.51 -31.53
N PRO A 85 4.44 -23.50 -32.14
CA PRO A 85 5.78 -23.93 -31.72
C PRO A 85 6.85 -22.84 -31.77
N GLN A 86 6.63 -21.78 -32.56
CA GLN A 86 7.51 -20.62 -32.68
C GLN A 86 7.08 -19.45 -31.77
N HIS A 87 6.19 -19.68 -30.81
CA HIS A 87 5.72 -18.63 -29.92
C HIS A 87 6.90 -18.05 -29.11
N PRO A 88 7.06 -16.72 -29.05
CA PRO A 88 8.25 -16.08 -28.46
C PRO A 88 8.45 -16.38 -26.96
N TYR A 89 7.34 -16.56 -26.23
CA TYR A 89 7.33 -16.69 -24.77
C TYR A 89 6.99 -18.07 -24.21
N TYR A 90 6.43 -18.99 -24.99
CA TYR A 90 5.87 -20.24 -24.45
C TYR A 90 6.33 -21.44 -25.26
N CYS A 91 7.04 -22.35 -24.60
CA CYS A 91 7.49 -23.60 -25.20
C CYS A 91 6.39 -24.68 -25.27
N SER A 92 5.25 -24.45 -24.61
CA SER A 92 4.13 -25.39 -24.47
C SER A 92 2.79 -24.68 -24.73
N PRO A 93 1.78 -25.36 -25.29
CA PRO A 93 0.44 -24.81 -25.45
C PRO A 93 -0.24 -24.51 -24.11
N LYS A 94 0.26 -25.07 -23.01
CA LYS A 94 -0.22 -24.82 -21.64
C LYS A 94 0.81 -24.05 -20.84
N ARG A 95 0.36 -23.03 -20.14
CA ARG A 95 1.18 -22.21 -19.24
C ARG A 95 0.85 -22.49 -17.76
N PRO A 96 1.86 -22.71 -16.90
CA PRO A 96 1.70 -22.80 -15.47
C PRO A 96 1.45 -21.42 -14.87
N LEU A 97 0.38 -21.32 -14.08
CA LEU A 97 0.00 -20.11 -13.36
C LEU A 97 0.02 -20.37 -11.86
N PHE A 98 0.72 -19.52 -11.12
CA PHE A 98 0.77 -19.59 -9.66
C PHE A 98 -0.10 -18.51 -9.04
N HIS A 99 -0.85 -18.86 -8.00
CA HIS A 99 -1.65 -17.86 -7.29
C HIS A 99 -0.75 -16.96 -6.42
N MET A 100 -1.10 -15.68 -6.32
CA MET A 100 -0.37 -14.67 -5.56
C MET A 100 -0.14 -15.07 -4.10
N LYS A 101 -1.12 -15.72 -3.46
CA LYS A 101 -1.00 -16.28 -2.10
C LYS A 101 0.27 -17.12 -1.93
N THR A 102 0.59 -17.93 -2.93
CA THR A 102 1.79 -18.77 -2.94
C THR A 102 3.02 -17.92 -3.18
N MET A 103 2.95 -16.99 -4.13
CA MET A 103 4.08 -16.12 -4.46
C MET A 103 4.52 -15.24 -3.29
N ILE A 104 3.61 -14.75 -2.44
CA ILE A 104 3.94 -13.95 -1.24
C ILE A 104 4.99 -14.65 -0.37
N LYS A 105 4.91 -15.98 -0.24
CA LYS A 105 5.82 -16.76 0.60
C LYS A 105 7.19 -16.96 -0.06
N TYR A 106 7.22 -17.26 -1.36
CA TYR A 106 8.43 -17.75 -2.02
C TYR A 106 9.13 -16.73 -2.92
N GLN A 107 8.51 -15.59 -3.24
CA GLN A 107 9.08 -14.64 -4.21
C GLN A 107 10.44 -14.07 -3.79
N ALA A 108 10.62 -13.79 -2.49
CA ALA A 108 11.85 -13.20 -1.99
C ALA A 108 13.02 -14.18 -2.11
N GLU A 109 12.84 -15.41 -1.63
CA GLU A 109 13.83 -16.49 -1.76
C GLU A 109 14.11 -16.79 -3.24
N TRP A 110 13.08 -16.94 -4.06
CA TRP A 110 13.25 -17.23 -5.48
C TRP A 110 14.06 -16.16 -6.21
N VAL A 111 13.74 -14.89 -5.99
CA VAL A 111 14.47 -13.77 -6.62
C VAL A 111 15.90 -13.67 -6.08
N ALA A 112 16.14 -13.91 -4.78
CA ALA A 112 17.48 -13.96 -4.22
C ALA A 112 18.34 -15.08 -4.82
N GLU A 113 17.76 -16.28 -4.97
CA GLU A 113 18.43 -17.44 -5.55
C GLU A 113 18.71 -17.28 -7.06
N ILE A 114 17.87 -16.53 -7.80
CA ILE A 114 18.22 -16.09 -9.16
C ILE A 114 19.50 -15.26 -9.14
N GLY A 115 19.66 -14.35 -8.16
CA GLY A 115 20.88 -13.60 -7.93
C GLY A 115 22.10 -14.49 -7.72
N ALA A 116 21.95 -15.54 -6.92
CA ALA A 116 23.01 -16.52 -6.71
C ALA A 116 23.46 -17.19 -8.01
N MET A 117 22.52 -17.51 -8.91
CA MET A 117 22.83 -18.10 -10.23
C MET A 117 23.63 -17.18 -11.15
N VAL A 118 23.52 -15.86 -10.98
CA VAL A 118 24.30 -14.86 -11.73
C VAL A 118 25.57 -14.41 -10.98
N GLY A 119 25.93 -15.11 -9.90
CA GLY A 119 27.18 -14.89 -9.16
C GLY A 119 27.07 -13.97 -7.95
N PHE A 120 25.86 -13.62 -7.51
CA PHE A 120 25.60 -12.71 -6.40
C PHE A 120 24.72 -13.40 -5.35
N PRO A 121 25.30 -14.29 -4.52
CA PRO A 121 24.52 -15.03 -3.52
C PRO A 121 23.92 -14.07 -2.47
N PRO A 122 22.77 -14.43 -1.88
CA PRO A 122 22.15 -13.64 -0.82
C PRO A 122 23.09 -13.46 0.37
N GLN A 123 23.10 -12.26 0.93
CA GLN A 123 23.79 -11.94 2.18
C GLN A 123 22.74 -11.80 3.29
N ASP A 124 23.07 -12.26 4.50
CA ASP A 124 22.13 -12.43 5.62
C ASP A 124 21.38 -11.13 6.04
N ASP A 125 21.88 -9.95 5.67
CA ASP A 125 21.27 -8.65 5.96
C ASP A 125 20.90 -7.81 4.72
N SER A 126 21.04 -8.38 3.51
CA SER A 126 20.77 -7.64 2.28
C SER A 126 19.35 -7.86 1.76
N PRO A 127 18.73 -6.83 1.15
CA PRO A 127 17.48 -7.02 0.40
C PRO A 127 17.62 -8.15 -0.63
N TYR A 128 16.54 -8.92 -0.85
CA TYR A 128 16.53 -10.03 -1.81
C TYR A 128 16.77 -9.62 -3.27
N LEU A 129 16.73 -8.31 -3.55
CA LEU A 129 16.99 -7.67 -4.84
C LEU A 129 18.38 -7.03 -4.93
N SER A 130 19.21 -7.15 -3.90
CA SER A 130 20.51 -6.47 -3.79
C SER A 130 21.50 -6.83 -4.91
N TRP A 131 21.30 -7.97 -5.57
CA TRP A 131 22.11 -8.41 -6.69
C TRP A 131 21.82 -7.67 -8.01
N VAL A 132 20.71 -6.92 -8.08
CA VAL A 132 20.27 -6.24 -9.30
C VAL A 132 21.08 -4.96 -9.50
N ASN A 133 22.00 -4.98 -10.46
CA ASN A 133 22.84 -3.83 -10.78
C ASN A 133 22.06 -2.77 -11.59
N PRO A 134 22.08 -1.48 -11.19
CA PRO A 134 21.48 -0.38 -11.97
C PRO A 134 21.99 -0.25 -13.41
N ASP A 135 23.23 -0.70 -13.69
CA ASP A 135 23.79 -0.70 -15.04
C ASP A 135 23.15 -1.76 -15.97
N TRP A 136 22.48 -2.77 -15.40
CA TRP A 136 21.69 -3.76 -16.15
C TRP A 136 20.28 -3.23 -16.36
N VAL A 137 20.13 -2.35 -17.34
CA VAL A 137 18.94 -1.52 -17.53
C VAL A 137 17.66 -2.36 -17.67
N PHE A 138 17.71 -3.47 -18.41
CA PHE A 138 16.53 -4.33 -18.62
C PHE A 138 16.19 -5.15 -17.37
N VAL A 139 17.17 -5.82 -16.78
CA VAL A 139 17.01 -6.63 -15.56
C VAL A 139 16.54 -5.75 -14.42
N HIS A 140 17.17 -4.59 -14.23
CA HIS A 140 16.79 -3.63 -13.20
C HIS A 140 15.35 -3.18 -13.39
N LYS A 141 14.96 -2.73 -14.59
CA LYS A 141 13.59 -2.31 -14.86
C LYS A 141 12.57 -3.43 -14.61
N PHE A 142 12.86 -4.64 -15.10
CA PHE A 142 11.93 -5.77 -15.02
C PHE A 142 11.76 -6.29 -13.59
N ILE A 143 12.86 -6.52 -12.87
CA ILE A 143 12.84 -7.08 -11.52
C ILE A 143 12.32 -6.07 -10.48
N HIS A 144 12.66 -4.78 -10.59
CA HIS A 144 12.02 -3.74 -9.77
C HIS A 144 10.53 -3.59 -10.11
N GLY A 145 10.17 -3.63 -11.40
CA GLY A 145 8.78 -3.62 -11.82
C GLY A 145 7.97 -4.79 -11.24
N TYR A 146 8.56 -5.99 -11.19
CA TYR A 146 7.96 -7.15 -10.54
C TYR A 146 7.72 -6.92 -9.05
N HIS A 147 8.74 -6.45 -8.34
CA HIS A 147 8.66 -6.15 -6.92
C HIS A 147 7.55 -5.13 -6.62
N ASP A 148 7.54 -4.02 -7.36
CA ASP A 148 6.54 -2.96 -7.19
C ASP A 148 5.13 -3.49 -7.49
N ALA A 149 4.95 -4.24 -8.58
CA ALA A 149 3.68 -4.84 -8.95
C ALA A 149 3.18 -5.86 -7.90
N HIS A 150 4.08 -6.67 -7.34
CA HIS A 150 3.76 -7.63 -6.28
C HIS A 150 3.17 -6.94 -5.06
N TRP A 151 3.86 -5.91 -4.56
CA TRP A 151 3.40 -5.19 -3.37
C TRP A 151 2.19 -4.31 -3.64
N GLN A 152 2.08 -3.74 -4.84
CA GLN A 152 0.90 -2.98 -5.24
C GLN A 152 -0.35 -3.86 -5.27
N PHE A 153 -0.26 -5.06 -5.84
CA PHE A 153 -1.37 -6.03 -5.84
C PHE A 153 -1.82 -6.36 -4.41
N HIS A 154 -0.88 -6.58 -3.49
CA HIS A 154 -1.20 -6.85 -2.09
C HIS A 154 -1.94 -5.68 -1.41
N LYS A 155 -1.50 -4.44 -1.69
CA LYS A 155 -2.15 -3.22 -1.17
C LYS A 155 -3.57 -3.05 -1.71
N GLU A 156 -3.79 -3.32 -2.99
CA GLU A 156 -5.11 -3.26 -3.63
C GLU A 156 -6.05 -4.33 -3.08
N TRP A 157 -5.60 -5.59 -3.03
CA TRP A 157 -6.38 -6.69 -2.48
C TRP A 157 -6.77 -6.45 -1.02
N SER A 158 -5.84 -5.94 -0.21
CA SER A 158 -6.10 -5.58 1.20
C SER A 158 -7.14 -4.47 1.33
N ALA A 159 -7.18 -3.51 0.39
CA ALA A 159 -8.15 -2.44 0.41
C ALA A 159 -9.55 -2.94 0.01
N GLU A 160 -9.65 -3.76 -1.03
CA GLU A 160 -10.90 -4.35 -1.50
C GLU A 160 -11.55 -5.30 -0.48
N ASN A 161 -10.73 -5.95 0.36
CA ASN A 161 -11.21 -6.90 1.36
C ASN A 161 -11.36 -6.31 2.76
N LYS A 162 -11.05 -5.02 2.96
CA LYS A 162 -11.06 -4.39 4.29
C LYS A 162 -12.42 -4.53 4.98
N ASP A 163 -13.50 -4.20 4.29
CA ASP A 163 -14.86 -4.24 4.86
C ASP A 163 -15.27 -5.66 5.28
N ARG A 164 -14.83 -6.66 4.52
CA ARG A 164 -15.08 -8.07 4.82
C ARG A 164 -14.27 -8.57 6.02
N LEU A 165 -13.03 -8.09 6.14
CA LEU A 165 -12.10 -8.53 7.18
C LEU A 165 -12.26 -7.75 8.49
N GLY A 166 -12.73 -6.50 8.42
CA GLY A 166 -12.77 -5.53 9.51
C GLY A 166 -11.41 -4.90 9.84
N TYR A 167 -10.41 -5.05 8.97
CA TYR A 167 -9.06 -4.49 9.13
C TYR A 167 -8.28 -4.50 7.81
N SER A 168 -7.20 -3.72 7.73
CA SER A 168 -6.25 -3.75 6.60
C SER A 168 -5.06 -4.67 6.94
N LEU A 169 -4.76 -5.64 6.09
CA LEU A 169 -3.58 -6.51 6.25
C LEU A 169 -2.28 -5.72 6.19
N THR A 170 -2.21 -4.73 5.30
CA THR A 170 -1.01 -3.88 5.16
C THR A 170 -0.75 -3.05 6.40
N GLU A 171 -1.82 -2.58 7.05
CA GLU A 171 -1.74 -1.85 8.32
C GLU A 171 -1.36 -2.79 9.47
N ALA A 172 -1.93 -3.99 9.52
CA ALA A 172 -1.58 -5.01 10.51
C ALA A 172 -0.10 -5.42 10.43
N LEU A 173 0.42 -5.61 9.21
CA LEU A 173 1.83 -5.92 8.99
C LEU A 173 2.73 -4.75 9.42
N ALA A 174 2.35 -3.52 9.07
CA ALA A 174 3.09 -2.33 9.46
C ALA A 174 3.10 -2.14 10.99
N LEU A 175 1.97 -2.39 11.66
CA LEU A 175 1.83 -2.31 13.12
C LEU A 175 2.65 -3.41 13.81
N SER A 176 2.53 -4.66 13.37
CA SER A 176 3.32 -5.78 13.91
C SER A 176 4.81 -5.51 13.83
N LYS A 177 5.29 -5.00 12.69
CA LYS A 177 6.71 -4.66 12.51
C LYS A 177 7.14 -3.44 13.34
N ARG A 178 6.28 -2.42 13.47
CA ARG A 178 6.61 -1.18 14.18
C ARG A 178 6.64 -1.37 15.69
N SER A 179 5.67 -2.10 16.21
CA SER A 179 5.46 -2.30 17.66
C SER A 179 6.07 -3.59 18.18
N GLU A 180 6.72 -4.38 17.31
CA GLU A 180 7.32 -5.68 17.64
C GLU A 180 6.35 -6.67 18.30
N VAL A 181 5.07 -6.57 17.92
CA VAL A 181 4.00 -7.46 18.40
C VAL A 181 3.71 -8.56 17.39
N PRO A 182 3.26 -9.74 17.85
CA PRO A 182 2.77 -10.79 16.95
C PRO A 182 1.72 -10.26 15.98
N PHE A 183 1.72 -10.78 14.75
CA PHE A 183 0.79 -10.34 13.70
C PHE A 183 -0.68 -10.51 14.08
N GLU A 184 -1.02 -11.58 14.80
CA GLU A 184 -2.38 -11.84 15.30
C GLU A 184 -2.83 -10.79 16.33
N ASP A 185 -1.92 -10.33 17.18
CA ASP A 185 -2.21 -9.29 18.18
C ASP A 185 -2.46 -7.94 17.49
N ALA A 186 -1.66 -7.61 16.46
CA ALA A 186 -1.88 -6.43 15.63
C ALA A 186 -3.25 -6.47 14.90
N ILE A 187 -3.67 -7.65 14.42
CA ILE A 187 -5.01 -7.82 13.85
C ILE A 187 -6.09 -7.56 14.90
N ALA A 188 -5.95 -8.12 16.10
CA ALA A 188 -6.93 -7.96 17.16
C ALA A 188 -7.08 -6.48 17.55
N GLU A 189 -5.97 -5.75 17.68
CA GLU A 189 -5.97 -4.32 17.97
C GLU A 189 -6.71 -3.52 16.89
N LEU A 190 -6.38 -3.73 15.62
CA LEU A 190 -7.04 -3.01 14.51
C LEU A 190 -8.53 -3.32 14.41
N LYS A 191 -8.96 -4.54 14.70
CA LYS A 191 -10.39 -4.89 14.76
C LYS A 191 -11.10 -4.12 15.87
N THR A 192 -10.50 -4.00 17.06
CA THR A 192 -11.06 -3.20 18.15
C THR A 192 -11.19 -1.74 17.76
N VAL A 193 -10.17 -1.18 17.10
CA VAL A 193 -10.19 0.20 16.57
C VAL A 193 -11.30 0.39 15.54
N GLU A 194 -11.47 -0.56 14.61
CA GLU A 194 -12.49 -0.48 13.55
C GLU A 194 -13.92 -0.56 14.12
N ILE A 195 -14.15 -1.41 15.12
CA ILE A 195 -15.42 -1.48 15.85
C ILE A 195 -15.71 -0.14 16.54
N ALA A 196 -14.75 0.39 17.30
CA ALA A 196 -14.92 1.67 17.99
C ALA A 196 -15.18 2.83 17.01
N LYS A 197 -14.50 2.84 15.85
CA LYS A 197 -14.72 3.82 14.78
C LYS A 197 -16.14 3.71 14.21
N SER A 198 -16.60 2.49 13.92
CA SER A 198 -17.93 2.23 13.38
C SER A 198 -19.04 2.65 14.36
N ASP A 199 -18.89 2.31 15.63
CA ASP A 199 -19.81 2.71 16.70
C ASP A 199 -19.87 4.24 16.85
N ALA A 200 -18.71 4.91 16.81
CA ALA A 200 -18.64 6.37 16.86
C ALA A 200 -19.33 7.02 15.67
N LEU A 201 -19.18 6.49 14.45
CA LEU A 201 -19.85 7.00 13.24
C LEU A 201 -21.37 6.86 13.33
N LEU A 202 -21.88 5.73 13.80
CA LEU A 202 -23.31 5.52 14.04
C LEU A 202 -23.83 6.54 15.07
N ARG A 203 -23.11 6.71 16.17
CA ARG A 203 -23.48 7.65 17.24
C ARG A 203 -23.47 9.10 16.78
N ILE A 204 -22.52 9.50 15.92
CA ILE A 204 -22.50 10.82 15.29
C ILE A 204 -23.77 11.04 14.45
N GLY A 205 -24.17 10.06 13.65
CA GLY A 205 -25.39 10.13 12.85
C GLY A 205 -26.63 10.35 13.71
N VAL A 206 -26.81 9.50 14.73
CA VAL A 206 -27.92 9.60 15.70
C VAL A 206 -27.91 10.95 16.42
N ALA A 207 -26.73 11.43 16.86
CA ALA A 207 -26.60 12.72 17.54
C ALA A 207 -27.00 13.89 16.63
N ILE A 208 -26.66 13.85 15.34
CA ILE A 208 -27.07 14.88 14.37
C ILE A 208 -28.60 14.84 14.15
N GLU A 209 -29.18 13.66 13.97
CA GLU A 209 -30.63 13.48 13.78
C GLU A 209 -31.44 13.96 14.99
N GLN A 210 -30.98 13.63 16.20
CA GLN A 210 -31.59 14.01 17.46
C GLN A 210 -31.24 15.45 17.90
N LYS A 211 -30.48 16.19 17.07
CA LYS A 211 -30.05 17.59 17.32
C LYS A 211 -29.10 17.76 18.51
N PHE A 212 -28.44 16.69 18.95
CA PHE A 212 -27.34 16.70 19.92
C PHE A 212 -26.01 17.07 19.25
N TYR A 213 -25.95 18.27 18.68
CA TYR A 213 -24.81 18.69 17.86
C TYR A 213 -23.46 18.74 18.59
N LEU A 214 -23.45 19.10 19.88
CA LEU A 214 -22.22 19.12 20.67
C LEU A 214 -21.63 17.71 20.87
N GLU A 215 -22.47 16.70 21.06
CA GLU A 215 -22.03 15.32 21.16
C GLU A 215 -21.43 14.84 19.83
N ALA A 216 -22.10 15.15 18.71
CA ALA A 216 -21.58 14.84 17.38
C ALA A 216 -20.20 15.48 17.15
N ILE A 217 -20.04 16.76 17.52
CA ILE A 217 -18.79 17.50 17.41
C ILE A 217 -17.65 16.85 18.22
N VAL A 218 -17.92 16.45 19.46
CA VAL A 218 -16.90 15.84 20.33
C VAL A 218 -16.45 14.49 19.76
N LEU A 219 -17.40 13.66 19.29
CA LEU A 219 -17.06 12.38 18.66
C LEU A 219 -16.27 12.58 17.37
N GLN A 220 -16.61 13.58 16.56
CA GLN A 220 -15.84 13.94 15.35
C GLN A 220 -14.41 14.33 15.70
N GLU A 221 -14.19 15.13 16.74
CA GLU A 221 -12.85 15.50 17.20
C GLU A 221 -12.03 14.29 17.61
N CYS A 222 -12.61 13.37 18.38
CA CYS A 222 -11.94 12.13 18.79
C CYS A 222 -11.50 11.31 17.57
N LEU A 223 -12.36 11.18 16.56
CA LEU A 223 -12.04 10.43 15.33
C LEU A 223 -10.99 11.13 14.48
N PHE A 224 -11.08 12.45 14.27
CA PHE A 224 -10.03 13.19 13.57
C PHE A 224 -8.68 13.02 14.25
N THR A 225 -8.65 13.19 15.58
CA THR A 225 -7.43 13.08 16.37
C THR A 225 -6.84 11.68 16.26
N ASN A 226 -7.66 10.63 16.39
CA ASN A 226 -7.21 9.24 16.26
C ASN A 226 -6.62 8.96 14.87
N LEU A 227 -7.31 9.31 13.78
CA LEU A 227 -6.84 9.03 12.41
C LEU A 227 -5.52 9.75 12.10
N PHE A 228 -5.42 11.02 12.49
CA PHE A 228 -4.19 11.79 12.27
C PHE A 228 -3.04 11.31 13.16
N LEU A 229 -3.30 10.94 14.42
CA LEU A 229 -2.29 10.35 15.29
C LEU A 229 -1.77 9.02 14.74
N SER A 230 -2.65 8.13 14.29
CA SER A 230 -2.28 6.85 13.69
C SER A 230 -1.41 7.04 12.45
N TYR A 231 -1.71 8.06 11.62
CA TYR A 231 -0.86 8.43 10.49
C TYR A 231 0.52 8.93 10.93
N LEU A 232 0.58 9.85 11.90
CA LEU A 232 1.83 10.39 12.42
C LEU A 232 2.71 9.30 13.03
N ASP A 233 2.12 8.39 13.80
CA ASP A 233 2.80 7.24 14.39
C ASP A 233 3.36 6.30 13.32
N ALA A 234 2.60 6.04 12.25
CA ALA A 234 3.09 5.28 11.10
C ALA A 234 4.29 5.95 10.41
N LYS A 235 4.38 7.29 10.43
CA LYS A 235 5.53 8.07 9.94
C LYS A 235 6.62 8.31 10.99
N LYS A 236 6.47 7.75 12.20
CA LYS A 236 7.39 7.95 13.35
C LYS A 236 7.54 9.42 13.78
N VAL A 237 6.52 10.24 13.55
CA VAL A 237 6.46 11.63 13.99
C VAL A 237 5.63 11.69 15.26
N LYS A 238 6.16 12.30 16.33
CA LYS A 238 5.44 12.47 17.59
C LYS A 238 5.01 13.92 17.77
N PRO A 239 3.71 14.20 17.92
CA PRO A 239 3.25 15.55 18.23
C PRO A 239 3.64 15.94 19.65
N LYS A 240 3.55 17.25 19.95
CA LYS A 240 3.80 17.78 21.30
C LYS A 240 2.76 17.30 22.33
N SER A 241 1.52 17.12 21.90
CA SER A 241 0.43 16.59 22.71
C SER A 241 -0.62 15.94 21.81
N ASP A 242 -1.53 15.17 22.41
CA ASP A 242 -2.64 14.51 21.70
C ASP A 242 -3.81 15.48 21.38
N SER A 243 -3.56 16.79 21.39
CA SER A 243 -4.59 17.76 21.04
C SER A 243 -4.70 17.84 19.52
N LEU A 244 -5.93 17.95 18.99
CA LEU A 244 -6.13 18.08 17.54
C LEU A 244 -5.34 19.26 16.96
N TYR A 245 -5.15 20.33 17.74
CA TYR A 245 -4.32 21.46 17.33
C TYR A 245 -2.85 21.07 17.12
N ASP A 246 -2.22 20.45 18.12
CA ASP A 246 -0.81 20.07 18.04
C ASP A 246 -0.58 19.01 16.97
N VAL A 247 -1.50 18.06 16.82
CA VAL A 247 -1.50 17.06 15.75
C VAL A 247 -1.51 17.73 14.37
N LEU A 248 -2.45 18.65 14.12
CA LEU A 248 -2.54 19.36 12.82
C LEU A 248 -1.34 20.26 12.56
N GLN A 249 -0.68 20.80 13.59
CA GLN A 249 0.54 21.59 13.44
C GLN A 249 1.71 20.74 12.91
N GLU A 250 1.82 19.47 13.26
CA GLU A 250 2.87 18.59 12.71
C GLU A 250 2.75 18.44 11.19
N PHE A 251 1.53 18.35 10.65
CA PHE A 251 1.28 18.30 9.20
C PHE A 251 1.63 19.59 8.46
N GLN A 252 1.75 20.72 9.17
CA GLN A 252 2.18 21.99 8.58
C GLN A 252 3.71 22.15 8.56
N LYS A 253 4.44 21.27 9.24
CA LYS A 253 5.91 21.27 9.24
C LYS A 253 6.44 20.56 7.99
N LYS A 254 7.62 21.01 7.52
CA LYS A 254 8.30 20.46 6.34
C LYS A 254 8.69 18.97 6.43
N GLN A 255 8.52 18.33 7.58
CA GLN A 255 8.91 16.94 7.81
C GLN A 255 7.90 15.94 7.24
N ILE A 256 6.68 16.37 6.92
CA ILE A 256 5.64 15.51 6.34
C ILE A 256 5.41 15.94 4.90
N HIS A 257 5.84 15.09 3.96
CA HIS A 257 5.61 15.30 2.53
C HIS A 257 4.18 14.89 2.16
N LEU A 258 3.26 15.83 2.27
CA LEU A 258 1.89 15.70 1.78
C LEU A 258 1.77 16.18 0.33
N LYS A 259 0.82 15.61 -0.43
CA LYS A 259 0.42 16.19 -1.71
C LYS A 259 -0.37 17.49 -1.45
N ASN A 260 -0.48 18.35 -2.46
CA ASN A 260 -1.18 19.63 -2.34
C ASN A 260 -2.64 19.46 -1.90
N ASP A 261 -3.33 18.44 -2.42
CA ASP A 261 -4.72 18.14 -2.10
C ASP A 261 -4.88 17.66 -0.64
N ASP A 262 -3.96 16.82 -0.17
CA ASP A 262 -3.95 16.34 1.23
C ASP A 262 -3.76 17.52 2.21
N LEU A 263 -2.88 18.46 1.86
CA LEU A 263 -2.68 19.67 2.66
C LEU A 263 -3.94 20.55 2.71
N ALA A 264 -4.72 20.60 1.64
CA ALA A 264 -6.00 21.32 1.61
C ALA A 264 -7.03 20.67 2.55
N LEU A 265 -7.07 19.33 2.63
CA LEU A 265 -7.90 18.60 3.57
C LEU A 265 -7.51 18.90 5.03
N VAL A 266 -6.22 18.84 5.36
CA VAL A 266 -5.71 19.20 6.71
C VAL A 266 -6.10 20.63 7.10
N LYS A 267 -5.95 21.60 6.18
CA LYS A 267 -6.37 22.98 6.40
C LYS A 267 -7.88 23.12 6.63
N SER A 268 -8.68 22.32 5.93
CA SER A 268 -10.14 22.32 6.07
C SER A 268 -10.58 21.80 7.44
N VAL A 269 -9.86 20.80 7.98
CA VAL A 269 -10.06 20.32 9.35
C VAL A 269 -9.61 21.35 10.40
N ASP A 270 -8.48 22.06 10.20
CA ASP A 270 -8.09 23.14 11.13
C ASP A 270 -9.12 24.28 11.13
N GLU A 271 -9.68 24.62 9.98
CA GLU A 271 -10.75 25.62 9.91
C GLU A 271 -12.03 25.15 10.60
N TRP A 272 -12.40 23.88 10.43
CA TRP A 272 -13.49 23.27 11.20
C TRP A 272 -13.20 23.29 12.71
N ARG A 273 -11.97 23.02 13.15
CA ARG A 273 -11.58 23.08 14.57
C ARG A 273 -11.80 24.49 15.15
N LYS A 274 -11.51 25.56 14.40
CA LYS A 274 -11.79 26.94 14.81
C LYS A 274 -13.30 27.19 14.95
N GLN A 275 -14.08 26.75 13.96
CA GLN A 275 -15.55 26.85 13.99
C GLN A 275 -16.15 26.08 15.17
N ARG A 276 -15.62 24.89 15.45
CA ARG A 276 -15.98 24.08 16.61
C ARG A 276 -15.70 24.79 17.93
N ASN A 277 -14.53 25.40 18.09
CA ASN A 277 -14.20 26.13 19.33
C ASN A 277 -15.20 27.26 19.59
N LEU A 278 -15.62 27.97 18.53
CA LEU A 278 -16.68 28.98 18.63
C LEU A 278 -18.02 28.36 19.01
N ALA A 279 -18.39 27.23 18.40
CA ALA A 279 -19.64 26.52 18.70
C ALA A 279 -19.67 25.96 20.12
N VAL A 280 -18.55 25.44 20.66
CA VAL A 280 -18.51 24.87 22.02
C VAL A 280 -18.54 25.98 23.09
N HIS A 281 -17.80 27.07 22.88
CA HIS A 281 -17.74 28.16 23.87
C HIS A 281 -18.94 29.13 23.78
N GLY A 282 -19.60 29.21 22.63
CA GLY A 282 -20.62 30.20 22.31
C GLY A 282 -21.92 30.14 23.12
N TYR A 283 -22.16 29.09 23.92
CA TYR A 283 -23.43 28.94 24.67
C TYR A 283 -23.59 30.03 25.73
N VAL A 284 -22.49 30.43 26.36
CA VAL A 284 -22.48 31.40 27.47
C VAL A 284 -21.50 32.55 27.24
N SER A 285 -20.55 32.44 26.29
CA SER A 285 -19.38 33.33 26.20
C SER A 285 -19.61 34.70 25.54
N VAL A 286 -20.84 35.13 25.32
CA VAL A 286 -21.07 36.46 24.74
C VAL A 286 -21.25 37.48 25.85
N ARG A 287 -20.52 38.60 25.74
CA ARG A 287 -20.62 39.77 26.61
C ARG A 287 -22.10 40.10 26.87
N LYS A 288 -22.42 40.54 28.10
CA LYS A 288 -23.77 40.70 28.70
C LYS A 288 -24.89 41.32 27.82
N GLN A 289 -24.58 41.89 26.66
CA GLN A 289 -25.49 42.65 25.80
C GLN A 289 -26.22 41.83 24.70
N ASP A 290 -25.85 40.57 24.41
CA ASP A 290 -26.42 39.81 23.26
C ASP A 290 -27.14 38.48 23.61
N ARG A 291 -27.52 38.27 24.87
CA ARG A 291 -27.97 36.96 25.39
C ARG A 291 -29.15 36.28 24.66
N ASN A 292 -30.11 37.04 24.10
CA ASN A 292 -31.27 36.45 23.42
C ASN A 292 -31.07 36.22 21.91
N LYS A 293 -30.09 36.89 21.27
CA LYS A 293 -29.65 36.57 19.90
C LYS A 293 -28.75 35.34 19.84
N ASN A 294 -28.25 34.89 21.00
CA ASN A 294 -27.27 33.82 21.11
C ASN A 294 -27.84 32.41 20.94
N HIS A 295 -29.07 32.11 21.36
CA HIS A 295 -29.50 30.71 21.40
C HIS A 295 -29.73 30.12 20.00
N SER A 296 -30.47 30.81 19.13
CA SER A 296 -30.67 30.38 17.75
C SER A 296 -29.37 30.40 16.95
N HIS A 297 -28.54 31.43 17.14
CA HIS A 297 -27.22 31.52 16.51
C HIS A 297 -26.27 30.42 16.99
N PHE A 298 -26.31 30.07 18.27
CA PHE A 298 -25.54 28.97 18.85
C PHE A 298 -25.99 27.62 18.31
N MET A 299 -27.30 27.37 18.27
CA MET A 299 -27.84 26.11 17.74
C MET A 299 -27.52 25.97 16.25
N GLN A 300 -27.59 27.06 15.48
CA GLN A 300 -27.20 27.08 14.08
C GLN A 300 -25.70 26.86 13.90
N SER A 301 -24.85 27.56 14.66
CA SER A 301 -23.40 27.37 14.61
C SER A 301 -22.97 25.96 15.00
N SER A 302 -23.59 25.37 16.02
CA SER A 302 -23.35 23.98 16.42
C SER A 302 -23.80 23.00 15.35
N LYS A 303 -24.96 23.23 14.74
CA LYS A 303 -25.45 22.43 13.61
C LYS A 303 -24.50 22.48 12.43
N ASP A 304 -24.08 23.68 12.02
CA ASP A 304 -23.19 23.87 10.87
C ASP A 304 -21.83 23.23 11.11
N ALA A 305 -21.27 23.38 12.31
CA ALA A 305 -20.04 22.71 12.72
C ALA A 305 -20.20 21.18 12.72
N ALA A 306 -21.30 20.64 13.25
CA ALA A 306 -21.54 19.20 13.25
C ALA A 306 -21.72 18.62 11.84
N LEU A 307 -22.46 19.29 10.95
CA LEU A 307 -22.67 18.85 9.58
C LEU A 307 -21.40 18.94 8.74
N LYS A 308 -20.65 20.04 8.86
CA LYS A 308 -19.37 20.20 8.18
C LYS A 308 -18.34 19.18 8.68
N GLY A 309 -18.29 18.96 10.00
CA GLY A 309 -17.43 17.94 10.60
C GLY A 309 -17.77 16.54 10.10
N HIS A 310 -19.05 16.22 9.95
CA HIS A 310 -19.48 14.93 9.40
C HIS A 310 -19.06 14.74 7.94
N SER A 311 -19.16 15.78 7.10
CA SER A 311 -18.67 15.73 5.72
C SER A 311 -17.15 15.52 5.67
N LEU A 312 -16.40 16.36 6.39
CA LEU A 312 -14.94 16.28 6.45
C LEU A 312 -14.46 14.94 7.00
N LEU A 313 -15.19 14.35 7.94
CA LEU A 313 -14.84 13.05 8.51
C LEU A 313 -14.86 11.93 7.46
N LYS A 314 -15.82 11.95 6.53
CA LYS A 314 -15.85 10.99 5.41
C LYS A 314 -14.64 11.14 4.50
N GLU A 315 -14.27 12.39 4.21
CA GLU A 315 -13.09 12.72 3.40
C GLU A 315 -11.79 12.28 4.10
N VAL A 316 -11.67 12.54 5.40
CA VAL A 316 -10.49 12.13 6.20
C VAL A 316 -10.38 10.62 6.34
N ILE A 317 -11.50 9.89 6.49
CA ILE A 317 -11.47 8.42 6.51
C ILE A 317 -10.97 7.89 5.16
N ALA A 318 -11.53 8.36 4.05
CA ALA A 318 -11.11 7.93 2.71
C ALA A 318 -9.62 8.26 2.44
N TRP A 319 -9.18 9.45 2.87
CA TRP A 319 -7.77 9.84 2.82
C TRP A 319 -6.89 8.90 3.65
N TYR A 320 -7.23 8.66 4.91
CA TYR A 320 -6.47 7.78 5.80
C TYR A 320 -6.36 6.36 5.22
N GLU A 321 -7.45 5.83 4.69
CA GLU A 321 -7.47 4.49 4.07
C GLU A 321 -6.60 4.38 2.84
N ASN A 322 -6.50 5.46 2.05
CA ASN A 322 -5.58 5.51 0.94
C ASN A 322 -4.11 5.55 1.42
N GLU A 323 -3.83 6.36 2.43
CA GLU A 323 -2.48 6.50 2.99
C GLU A 323 -2.01 5.26 3.75
N ALA A 324 -2.91 4.56 4.44
CA ALA A 324 -2.61 3.35 5.22
C ALA A 324 -1.99 2.24 4.36
N LYS A 325 -2.33 2.17 3.06
CA LYS A 325 -1.69 1.28 2.08
C LYS A 325 -0.18 1.51 1.97
N GLY A 326 0.26 2.74 2.22
CA GLY A 326 1.65 3.18 2.16
C GLY A 326 2.40 3.15 3.51
N PHE A 327 1.77 2.66 4.59
CA PHE A 327 2.46 2.51 5.88
C PHE A 327 3.53 1.43 5.83
N LEU A 328 3.29 0.38 5.05
CA LEU A 328 4.33 -0.56 4.69
C LEU A 328 5.18 0.05 3.57
N VAL A 329 6.40 0.48 3.92
CA VAL A 329 7.41 0.87 2.93
C VAL A 329 7.86 -0.39 2.22
N THR A 330 7.42 -0.53 0.98
CA THR A 330 7.77 -1.66 0.12
C THR A 330 8.77 -1.25 -0.94
N SER A 331 8.69 -0.03 -1.47
CA SER A 331 9.61 0.47 -2.48
C SER A 331 11.01 0.68 -1.91
N TRP A 332 12.02 0.23 -2.64
CA TRP A 332 13.42 0.47 -2.31
C TRP A 332 13.83 1.87 -2.74
N PRO A 333 14.66 2.59 -1.97
CA PRO A 333 15.20 3.86 -2.41
C PRO A 333 15.93 3.63 -3.73
N ALA A 334 15.59 4.42 -4.75
CA ALA A 334 16.39 4.47 -5.96
C ALA A 334 17.83 4.78 -5.53
N THR A 335 18.74 3.85 -5.77
CA THR A 335 20.17 4.15 -5.63
C THR A 335 20.43 5.38 -6.49
N SER A 336 20.90 6.45 -5.85
CA SER A 336 21.22 7.72 -6.48
C SER A 336 22.39 7.53 -7.44
N ASN A 337 22.11 7.00 -8.63
CA ASN A 337 22.99 6.94 -9.80
C ASN A 337 22.15 6.72 -11.05
N THR A 338 21.07 7.50 -11.20
CA THR A 338 20.48 7.72 -12.52
C THR A 338 21.45 8.61 -13.30
N ARG A 339 22.44 7.99 -13.98
CA ARG A 339 23.01 8.63 -15.16
C ARG A 339 21.87 8.74 -16.16
N VAL A 340 21.31 9.94 -16.25
CA VAL A 340 20.44 10.35 -17.35
C VAL A 340 21.24 10.10 -18.62
N MET A 341 20.96 9.00 -19.31
CA MET A 341 21.45 8.80 -20.68
C MET A 341 20.60 9.70 -21.58
N HIS A 342 21.22 10.78 -22.05
CA HIS A 342 20.76 11.56 -23.20
C HIS A 342 21.19 10.87 -24.50
#